data_AF-A0AAE6WJC0-F1
#
_entry.id   AF-A0AAE6WJC0-F1
#
_cell.length_a   1.000
_cell.length_b   1.000
_cell.length_c   1.000
_cell.angle_alpha   90.00
_cell.angle_beta   90.00
_cell.angle_gamma   90.00
#
_symmetry.space_group_name_H-M   'P 1'
#
loop_
_entity.id
_entity.type
_entity.pdbx_description
1 polymer ?
#
loop_
_entity_poly.entity_id
_entity_poly.type
_entity_poly.pdbx_seq_one_letter_code
_entity_poly.pdbx_strand_id
1 'polypeptide(L)'
;MKKFELKHNIKKNTFQKLLDGNLILESSLVKPKKDTLDFKNYLYLLSIDVDAKLVLNNLKNTIVIIIGCGGIGNFLSYSLATFTPEKMILIDGDKIENSNLNRQLLFTTKDIGYSKADSITQSFIRCYVL
;
A
#
# COMPACT_ATOMS: atom_id res chain seq x y z
N MET A 1 -11.34 -18.28 -21.03
CA MET A 1 -10.65 -17.77 -22.24
C MET A 1 -11.41 -18.00 -23.53
N LYS A 2 -11.28 -19.13 -24.26
CA LYS A 2 -11.86 -19.33 -25.61
C LYS A 2 -13.35 -18.97 -25.78
N LYS A 3 -14.20 -19.24 -24.78
CA LYS A 3 -15.64 -18.90 -24.80
C LYS A 3 -15.91 -17.39 -24.79
N PHE A 4 -15.05 -16.59 -24.14
CA PHE A 4 -15.19 -15.14 -24.04
C PHE A 4 -14.74 -14.45 -25.33
N GLU A 5 -13.59 -14.85 -25.87
CA GLU A 5 -13.07 -14.39 -27.17
C GLU A 5 -14.13 -14.53 -28.27
N LEU A 6 -14.70 -15.75 -28.40
CA LEU A 6 -15.72 -16.07 -29.40
C LEU A 6 -17.02 -15.32 -29.18
N LYS A 7 -17.46 -15.16 -27.93
CA LYS A 7 -18.70 -14.44 -27.59
C LYS A 7 -18.62 -12.96 -27.98
N HIS A 8 -17.44 -12.35 -27.89
CA HIS A 8 -17.25 -10.91 -28.10
C HIS A 8 -16.54 -10.57 -29.43
N ASN A 9 -16.36 -11.53 -30.34
CA ASN A 9 -15.66 -11.34 -31.61
C ASN A 9 -14.26 -10.71 -31.47
N ILE A 10 -13.55 -11.01 -30.37
CA ILE A 10 -12.20 -10.50 -30.15
C ILE A 10 -11.20 -11.39 -30.88
N LYS A 11 -10.39 -10.81 -31.77
CA LYS A 11 -9.33 -11.56 -32.46
C LYS A 11 -8.36 -12.16 -31.44
N LYS A 12 -8.00 -13.43 -31.61
CA LYS A 12 -7.09 -14.16 -30.70
C LYS A 12 -5.80 -13.40 -30.40
N ASN A 13 -5.17 -12.81 -31.41
CA ASN A 13 -3.94 -12.01 -31.24
C ASN A 13 -4.18 -10.76 -30.36
N THR A 14 -5.30 -10.07 -30.54
CA THR A 14 -5.67 -8.91 -29.70
C THR A 14 -5.92 -9.35 -28.27
N PHE A 15 -6.66 -10.44 -28.07
CA PHE A 15 -6.93 -10.98 -26.73
C PHE A 15 -5.64 -11.36 -26.00
N GLN A 16 -4.71 -12.00 -26.70
CA GLN A 16 -3.40 -12.36 -26.13
C GLN A 16 -2.61 -11.11 -25.73
N LYS A 17 -2.57 -10.07 -26.57
CA LYS A 17 -1.91 -8.80 -26.21
C LYS A 17 -2.52 -8.12 -24.97
N LEU A 18 -3.84 -8.24 -24.77
CA LEU A 18 -4.50 -7.71 -23.57
C LEU A 18 -4.11 -8.49 -22.31
N LEU A 19 -3.95 -9.81 -22.42
CA LEU A 19 -3.44 -10.66 -21.33
C LEU A 19 -1.97 -10.36 -21.03
N ASP A 20 -1.12 -10.35 -22.07
CA ASP A 20 0.32 -10.11 -21.94
C ASP A 20 0.62 -8.71 -21.40
N GLY A 21 -0.27 -7.73 -21.65
CA GLY A 21 -0.18 -6.38 -21.11
C GLY A 21 -0.84 -6.19 -19.74
N ASN A 22 -1.32 -7.26 -19.09
CA ASN A 22 -2.08 -7.21 -17.82
C ASN A 22 -3.28 -6.24 -17.83
N LEU A 23 -3.86 -5.97 -19.00
CA LEU A 23 -5.04 -5.11 -19.18
C LEU A 23 -6.34 -5.87 -18.89
N ILE A 24 -6.32 -7.19 -19.07
CA ILE A 24 -7.37 -8.09 -18.64
C ILE A 24 -6.75 -9.23 -17.84
N LEU A 25 -7.50 -9.73 -16.86
CA LEU A 25 -7.03 -10.79 -15.97
C LEU A 25 -8.02 -11.95 -16.01
N GLU A 26 -7.48 -13.16 -15.85
CA GLU A 26 -8.34 -14.33 -15.63
C GLU A 26 -9.04 -14.20 -14.28
N SER A 27 -10.38 -14.27 -14.30
CA SER A 27 -11.19 -14.13 -13.08
C SER A 27 -10.86 -15.16 -11.99
N SER A 28 -10.23 -16.28 -12.34
CA SER A 28 -9.73 -17.30 -11.42
C SER A 28 -8.52 -16.83 -10.60
N LEU A 29 -7.71 -15.92 -11.13
CA LEU A 29 -6.54 -15.33 -10.46
C LEU A 29 -6.93 -14.30 -9.40
N VAL A 30 -8.14 -13.76 -9.49
CA VAL A 30 -8.69 -12.71 -8.63
C VAL A 30 -9.38 -13.35 -7.40
N LYS A 31 -8.61 -13.58 -6.33
CA LYS A 31 -9.10 -14.07 -5.03
C LYS A 31 -8.37 -13.34 -3.89
N PRO A 32 -9.04 -12.96 -2.79
CA PRO A 32 -10.47 -13.13 -2.45
C PRO A 32 -11.38 -12.07 -3.09
N LYS A 33 -12.67 -12.37 -3.30
CA LYS A 33 -13.65 -11.42 -3.90
C LYS A 33 -14.27 -10.44 -2.89
N LYS A 34 -13.69 -10.30 -1.69
CA LYS A 34 -14.15 -9.33 -0.69
C LYS A 34 -13.39 -8.04 -0.91
N ASP A 35 -14.11 -6.92 -0.96
CA ASP A 35 -13.47 -5.60 -1.11
C ASP A 35 -12.71 -5.23 0.17
N THR A 36 -11.41 -5.54 0.18
CA THR A 36 -10.47 -5.26 1.26
C THR A 36 -9.28 -4.47 0.72
N LEU A 37 -8.49 -3.88 1.62
CA LEU A 37 -7.25 -3.21 1.25
C LEU A 37 -6.27 -4.15 0.54
N ASP A 38 -6.11 -5.37 1.08
CA ASP A 38 -5.32 -6.43 0.42
C ASP A 38 -5.81 -6.75 -0.98
N PHE A 39 -7.13 -6.77 -1.19
CA PHE A 39 -7.70 -7.02 -2.51
C PHE A 39 -7.35 -5.90 -3.50
N LYS A 40 -7.43 -4.64 -3.08
CA LYS A 40 -7.04 -3.49 -3.90
C LYS A 40 -5.55 -3.51 -4.23
N ASN A 41 -4.70 -3.79 -3.23
CA ASN A 41 -3.26 -3.93 -3.44
C ASN A 41 -2.94 -5.11 -4.35
N TYR A 42 -3.65 -6.22 -4.23
CA TYR A 42 -3.49 -7.38 -5.11
C TYR A 42 -3.77 -7.02 -6.56
N LEU A 43 -4.86 -6.30 -6.85
CA LEU A 43 -5.17 -5.82 -8.20
C LEU A 43 -4.12 -4.86 -8.75
N TYR A 44 -3.63 -3.93 -7.92
CA TYR A 44 -2.53 -3.04 -8.29
C TYR A 44 -1.27 -3.82 -8.65
N LEU A 45 -0.87 -4.78 -7.83
CA LEU A 45 0.32 -5.61 -8.07
C LEU A 45 0.19 -6.46 -9.33
N LEU A 46 -0.99 -7.00 -9.61
CA LEU A 46 -1.26 -7.70 -10.88
C LEU A 46 -1.11 -6.77 -12.10
N SER A 47 -1.47 -5.48 -11.98
CA SER A 47 -1.35 -4.53 -13.09
C SER A 47 0.08 -4.15 -13.45
N ILE A 48 1.03 -4.30 -12.53
CA ILE A 48 2.45 -3.96 -12.72
C ILE A 48 3.34 -5.18 -12.97
N ASP A 49 2.73 -6.33 -13.29
CA ASP A 49 3.41 -7.59 -13.65
C ASP A 49 4.36 -8.15 -12.58
N VAL A 50 3.94 -8.11 -11.31
CA VAL A 50 4.68 -8.75 -10.20
C VAL A 50 3.86 -9.88 -9.58
N ASP A 51 4.54 -10.82 -8.91
CA ASP A 51 3.87 -11.85 -8.13
C ASP A 51 3.20 -11.21 -6.90
N ALA A 52 1.93 -10.83 -7.09
CA ALA A 52 1.13 -10.14 -6.08
C ALA A 52 0.98 -10.95 -4.78
N LYS A 53 0.93 -12.29 -4.86
CA LYS A 53 0.81 -13.14 -3.66
C LYS A 53 2.11 -13.12 -2.87
N LEU A 54 3.24 -13.29 -3.56
CA LEU A 54 4.55 -13.25 -2.95
C LEU A 54 4.80 -11.90 -2.28
N VAL A 55 4.55 -10.79 -2.97
CA VAL A 55 4.77 -9.44 -2.45
C VAL A 55 3.91 -9.17 -1.21
N LEU A 56 2.60 -9.44 -1.28
CA LEU A 56 1.71 -9.22 -0.13
C LEU A 56 2.07 -10.12 1.06
N ASN A 57 2.43 -11.38 0.81
CA ASN A 57 2.84 -12.29 1.87
C ASN A 57 4.15 -11.81 2.52
N ASN A 58 5.13 -11.39 1.74
CA ASN A 58 6.39 -10.90 2.28
C ASN A 58 6.17 -9.65 3.13
N LEU A 59 5.42 -8.66 2.63
CA LEU A 59 5.16 -7.42 3.37
C LEU A 59 4.44 -7.68 4.68
N LYS A 60 3.42 -8.54 4.69
CA LYS A 60 2.67 -8.91 5.91
C LYS A 60 3.49 -9.59 7.00
N ASN A 61 4.62 -10.20 6.64
CA ASN A 61 5.56 -10.84 7.56
C ASN A 61 6.86 -10.01 7.72
N THR A 62 6.82 -8.73 7.31
CA THR A 62 7.96 -7.82 7.43
C THR A 62 7.75 -6.85 8.57
N ILE A 63 8.80 -6.66 9.36
CA ILE A 63 8.93 -5.56 10.31
C ILE A 63 9.67 -4.42 9.62
N VAL A 64 9.05 -3.24 9.58
CA VAL A 64 9.62 -2.03 9.00
C VAL A 64 10.10 -1.12 10.12
N ILE A 65 11.31 -0.56 9.98
CA ILE A 65 11.82 0.50 10.88
C ILE A 65 11.99 1.76 10.06
N ILE A 66 11.37 2.87 10.50
CA ILE A 66 11.51 4.20 9.91
C ILE A 66 12.26 5.08 10.90
N ILE A 67 13.46 5.50 10.52
CA ILE A 67 14.30 6.43 11.30
C ILE A 67 14.13 7.82 10.68
N GLY A 68 13.51 8.72 11.44
CA GLY A 68 13.09 10.04 11.00
C GLY A 68 11.65 10.03 10.48
N CYS A 69 10.77 10.71 11.20
CA CYS A 69 9.33 10.92 10.97
C CYS A 69 9.00 12.32 10.44
N GLY A 70 10.00 13.01 9.86
CA GLY A 70 9.79 14.24 9.08
C GLY A 70 9.04 13.99 7.76
N GLY A 71 9.13 14.91 6.78
CA GLY A 71 8.32 14.83 5.55
C GLY A 71 8.34 13.47 4.83
N ILE A 72 9.53 12.90 4.64
CA ILE A 72 9.69 11.59 3.96
C ILE A 72 9.15 10.45 4.83
N GLY A 73 9.56 10.37 6.10
CA GLY A 73 9.10 9.29 6.99
C GLY A 73 7.60 9.32 7.26
N ASN A 74 7.03 10.52 7.36
CA ASN A 74 5.60 10.74 7.49
C ASN A 74 4.85 10.16 6.27
N PHE A 75 5.27 10.49 5.05
CA PHE A 75 4.69 9.90 3.83
C PHE A 75 4.94 8.39 3.72
N LEU A 76 6.15 7.93 4.01
CA LEU A 76 6.53 6.52 3.91
C LEU A 76 5.71 5.66 4.89
N SER A 77 5.52 6.13 6.13
CA SER A 77 4.69 5.44 7.12
C SER A 77 3.25 5.27 6.64
N TYR A 78 2.67 6.32 6.04
CA TYR A 78 1.35 6.25 5.42
C TYR A 78 1.32 5.22 4.27
N SER A 79 2.24 5.32 3.32
CA SER A 79 2.28 4.41 2.16
C SER A 79 2.47 2.95 2.59
N LEU A 80 3.41 2.67 3.50
CA LEU A 80 3.67 1.31 3.96
C LEU A 80 2.53 0.75 4.81
N ALA A 81 1.86 1.57 5.62
CA ALA A 81 0.68 1.14 6.37
C ALA A 81 -0.42 0.62 5.44
N THR A 82 -0.53 1.13 4.20
CA THR A 82 -1.51 0.61 3.22
C THR A 82 -1.24 -0.83 2.77
N PHE A 83 -0.02 -1.34 2.93
CA PHE A 83 0.33 -2.73 2.63
C PHE A 83 0.26 -3.66 3.86
N THR A 84 -0.14 -3.13 5.01
CA THR A 84 -0.33 -3.89 6.27
C THR A 84 0.88 -4.75 6.67
N PRO A 85 2.06 -4.15 6.88
CA PRO A 85 3.20 -4.89 7.40
C PRO A 85 2.89 -5.52 8.75
N GLU A 86 3.71 -6.50 9.15
CA GLU A 86 3.54 -7.16 10.45
C GLU A 86 3.59 -6.12 11.58
N LYS A 87 4.62 -5.28 11.50
CA LYS A 87 4.92 -4.24 12.48
C LYS A 87 5.63 -3.08 11.80
N MET A 88 5.30 -1.86 12.19
CA MET A 88 6.07 -0.67 11.85
C MET A 88 6.62 -0.02 13.12
N ILE A 89 7.90 0.28 13.11
CA ILE A 89 8.62 0.91 14.22
C ILE A 89 9.07 2.29 13.77
N LEU A 90 8.73 3.31 14.55
CA LEU A 90 9.01 4.71 14.25
C LEU A 90 10.00 5.26 15.27
N ILE A 91 11.05 5.93 14.80
CA ILE A 91 12.07 6.56 15.64
C ILE A 91 12.22 8.01 15.21
N ASP A 92 11.85 8.96 16.07
CA ASP A 92 12.06 10.39 15.86
C ASP A 92 12.05 11.11 17.22
N GLY A 93 13.00 12.03 17.44
CA GLY A 93 13.13 12.79 18.69
C GLY A 93 12.47 14.16 18.67
N ASP A 94 11.95 14.60 17.52
CA ASP A 94 11.35 15.91 17.34
C ASP A 94 9.89 15.96 17.78
N LYS A 95 9.45 17.18 18.06
CA LYS A 95 8.04 17.55 18.21
C LYS A 95 7.49 18.16 16.93
N ILE A 96 6.18 18.12 16.79
CA ILE A 96 5.46 18.71 15.66
C ILE A 96 5.41 20.23 15.83
N GLU A 97 5.80 20.93 14.78
CA GLU A 97 5.71 22.39 14.68
C GLU A 97 4.68 22.84 13.63
N ASN A 98 4.18 24.07 13.74
CA ASN A 98 3.31 24.65 12.71
C ASN A 98 3.94 24.63 11.31
N SER A 99 5.26 24.84 11.24
CA SER A 99 6.03 24.77 10.00
C SER A 99 5.99 23.40 9.33
N ASN A 100 5.66 22.32 10.06
CA ASN A 100 5.68 20.95 9.57
C ASN A 100 4.39 20.57 8.79
N LEU A 101 3.27 21.22 9.11
CA LEU A 101 1.94 20.89 8.58
C LEU A 101 1.84 21.07 7.07
N ASN A 102 2.73 21.86 6.45
CA ASN A 102 2.77 22.07 5.01
C ASN A 102 3.28 20.85 4.21
N ARG A 103 3.94 19.88 4.88
CA ARG A 103 4.61 18.75 4.21
C ARG A 103 4.51 17.40 4.92
N GLN A 104 3.98 17.36 6.14
CA GLN A 104 3.82 16.14 6.95
C GLN A 104 2.32 15.87 7.11
N LEU A 105 1.76 15.12 6.16
CA LEU A 105 0.31 14.97 5.94
C LEU A 105 -0.46 14.32 7.10
N LEU A 106 0.21 13.55 7.95
CA LEU A 106 -0.42 12.88 9.10
C LEU A 106 -0.60 13.80 10.31
N PHE A 107 -0.13 15.05 10.24
CA PHE A 107 -0.21 16.00 11.35
C PHE A 107 -1.25 17.07 11.09
N THR A 108 -1.96 17.43 12.15
CA THR A 108 -2.95 18.50 12.19
C THR A 108 -2.54 19.58 13.18
N THR A 109 -3.27 20.71 13.19
CA THR A 109 -3.02 21.79 14.17
C THR A 109 -3.20 21.34 15.62
N LYS A 110 -3.95 20.26 15.87
CA LYS A 110 -4.13 19.69 17.22
C LYS A 110 -2.90 18.92 17.71
N ASP A 111 -2.01 18.53 16.80
CA ASP A 111 -0.84 17.71 17.10
C ASP A 111 0.41 18.55 17.40
N ILE A 112 0.33 19.88 17.27
CA ILE A 112 1.47 20.78 17.55
C ILE A 112 1.95 20.60 18.99
N GLY A 113 3.27 20.41 19.16
CA GLY A 113 3.92 20.20 20.45
C GLY A 113 3.99 18.73 20.90
N TYR A 114 3.30 17.81 20.23
CA TYR A 114 3.42 16.38 20.47
C TYR A 114 4.59 15.77 19.68
N SER A 115 5.04 14.60 20.12
CA SER A 115 6.09 13.82 19.46
C SER A 115 5.65 13.36 18.06
N LYS A 116 6.53 13.53 17.06
CA LYS A 116 6.22 13.12 15.68
C LYS A 116 5.96 11.61 15.59
N ALA A 117 6.82 10.80 16.21
CA ALA A 117 6.69 9.35 16.18
C ALA A 117 5.39 8.88 16.86
N ASP A 118 5.08 9.43 18.04
CA ASP A 118 3.87 9.06 18.78
C ASP A 118 2.59 9.45 18.03
N SER A 119 2.54 10.65 17.47
CA SER A 119 1.38 11.13 16.70
C SER A 119 1.12 10.28 15.45
N ILE A 120 2.17 9.87 14.70
CA ILE A 120 1.98 8.95 13.55
C ILE A 120 1.41 7.62 14.03
N THR A 121 1.85 7.12 15.18
CA THR A 121 1.42 5.82 15.72
C THR A 121 -0.08 5.79 16.00
N GLN A 122 -0.68 6.90 16.43
CA GLN A 122 -2.12 7.01 16.65
C GLN A 122 -2.95 6.90 15.36
N SER A 123 -2.33 7.09 14.20
CA SER A 123 -3.01 6.99 12.90
C SER A 123 -3.18 5.54 12.43
N PHE A 124 -2.48 4.57 13.03
CA PHE A 124 -2.39 3.19 12.53
C PHE A 124 -2.46 2.13 13.63
N ILE A 125 -3.11 0.99 13.35
CA ILE A 125 -3.34 -0.08 14.34
C ILE A 125 -2.08 -0.91 14.66
N ARG A 126 -1.08 -0.95 13.75
CA ARG A 126 0.13 -1.80 13.86
C ARG A 126 1.45 -1.01 13.82
N CYS A 127 1.42 0.21 14.35
CA CYS A 127 2.61 1.03 14.52
C CYS A 127 3.04 1.06 15.98
N TYR A 128 4.34 1.18 16.23
CA TYR A 128 4.95 1.25 17.55
C TYR A 128 6.10 2.25 17.53
N VAL A 129 6.40 2.86 18.68
CA VAL A 129 7.53 3.78 18.85
C VAL A 129 8.63 3.08 19.65
N LEU A 130 9.89 3.38 19.32
CA LEU A 130 11.06 3.02 20.12
C LEU A 130 11.78 4.28 20.60
#